data_AF-A0A2I8A689-F1
#
_entry.id   AF-A0A2I8A689-F1
#
_cell.length_a   1.000
_cell.length_b   1.000
_cell.length_c   1.000
_cell.angle_alpha   90.00
_cell.angle_beta   90.00
_cell.angle_gamma   90.00
#
_symmetry.space_group_name_H-M   'P 1'
#
loop_
_entity.id
_entity.type
_entity.pdbx_description
1 polymer ?
#
loop_
_entity_poly.entity_id
_entity_poly.type
_entity_poly.pdbx_seq_one_letter_code
_entity_poly.pdbx_strand_id
1 'polypeptide(L)'
;MKIREAAELIQLTTGQELKPKQLLVELQTRFPNMEFTLDSDVPEEFVERTEALANKVKDSKPNDQPKPSAGGMGMGLAKTSAEAITNTKATALSITECIREALEDAELVLAIQQGFRDALVIEDAYQTAKNQALGAMVDSRSAAVEQEVERLRAENEAFLIDRAAREQERLGEWVRRREASRQLLQQVKDDLSNLISLL
;
A
#
# COMPACT_ATOMS: atom_id res chain seq x y z
N MET A 1 -6.18 29.88 24.04
CA MET A 1 -6.07 29.77 25.51
C MET A 1 -4.72 29.13 25.81
N LYS A 2 -3.93 29.70 26.73
CA LYS A 2 -2.58 29.17 27.00
C LYS A 2 -2.64 27.97 27.94
N ILE A 3 -1.65 27.06 27.83
CA ILE A 3 -1.57 25.82 28.63
C ILE A 3 -1.56 26.10 30.15
N ARG A 4 -0.94 27.21 30.60
CA ARG A 4 -0.99 27.62 32.02
C ARG A 4 -2.38 28.02 32.48
N GLU A 5 -3.09 28.80 31.66
CA GLU A 5 -4.46 29.26 31.96
C GLU A 5 -5.45 28.08 31.95
N ALA A 6 -5.23 27.10 31.06
CA ALA A 6 -6.02 25.88 31.00
C ALA A 6 -5.84 25.01 32.27
N ALA A 7 -4.60 24.87 32.75
CA ALA A 7 -4.32 24.12 33.97
C ALA A 7 -4.93 24.80 35.21
N GLU A 8 -4.86 26.13 35.29
CA GLU A 8 -5.50 26.90 36.37
C GLU A 8 -7.03 26.79 36.34
N LEU A 9 -7.64 26.87 35.15
CA LEU A 9 -9.09 26.69 35.00
C LEU A 9 -9.55 25.29 35.37
N ILE A 10 -8.80 24.25 35.01
CA ILE A 10 -9.09 22.87 35.42
C ILE A 10 -8.96 22.74 36.94
N GLN A 11 -7.91 23.26 37.54
CA GLN A 11 -7.75 23.23 39.00
C GLN A 11 -8.88 23.97 39.73
N LEU A 12 -9.32 25.13 39.21
CA LEU A 12 -10.45 25.90 39.74
C LEU A 12 -11.81 25.23 39.55
N THR A 13 -11.98 24.40 38.51
CA THR A 13 -13.27 23.76 38.18
C THR A 13 -13.41 22.35 38.74
N THR A 14 -12.35 21.57 38.80
CA THR A 14 -12.36 20.17 39.27
C THR A 14 -11.74 19.97 40.64
N GLY A 15 -11.05 20.98 41.19
CA GLY A 15 -10.35 20.89 42.47
C GLY A 15 -9.12 19.98 42.47
N GLN A 16 -8.71 19.45 41.31
CA GLN A 16 -7.50 18.65 41.17
C GLN A 16 -6.28 19.55 40.98
N GLU A 17 -5.26 19.39 41.83
CA GLU A 17 -3.98 20.10 41.69
C GLU A 17 -3.18 19.56 40.49
N LEU A 18 -3.56 19.99 39.28
CA LEU A 18 -2.87 19.66 38.05
C LEU A 18 -1.76 20.69 37.79
N LYS A 19 -0.51 20.25 37.90
CA LYS A 19 0.63 21.14 37.60
C LYS A 19 0.72 21.33 36.07
N PRO A 20 0.97 22.55 35.56
CA PRO A 20 1.01 22.83 34.11
C PRO A 20 1.95 21.92 33.30
N LYS A 21 3.00 21.38 33.92
CA LYS A 21 3.93 20.42 33.31
C LYS A 21 3.30 19.05 33.06
N GLN A 22 2.35 18.60 33.88
CA GLN A 22 1.64 17.33 33.67
C GLN A 22 0.69 17.43 32.49
N LEU A 23 0.01 18.56 32.36
CA LEU A 23 -0.88 18.84 31.23
C LEU A 23 -0.11 18.95 29.91
N LEU A 24 1.12 19.48 29.95
CA LEU A 24 2.02 19.51 28.79
C LEU A 24 2.44 18.10 28.33
N VAL A 25 2.76 17.20 29.27
CA VAL A 25 3.13 15.81 28.96
C VAL A 25 1.94 15.03 28.37
N GLU A 26 0.73 15.22 28.91
CA GLU A 26 -0.47 14.59 28.36
C GLU A 26 -0.81 15.10 26.96
N LEU A 27 -0.63 16.40 26.70
CA LEU A 27 -0.82 16.97 25.37
C LEU A 27 0.21 16.47 24.36
N GLN A 28 1.49 16.39 24.74
CA GLN A 28 2.54 15.82 23.88
C GLN A 28 2.31 14.32 23.60
N THR A 29 1.76 13.58 24.56
CA THR A 29 1.43 12.16 24.39
C THR A 29 0.27 11.96 23.43
N ARG A 30 -0.74 12.86 23.47
CA ARG A 30 -1.91 12.79 22.56
C ARG A 30 -1.64 13.38 21.18
N PHE A 31 -0.70 14.31 21.06
CA PHE A 31 -0.36 14.98 19.81
C PHE A 31 1.16 14.95 19.59
N PRO A 32 1.74 13.79 19.25
CA PRO A 32 3.19 13.59 19.15
C PRO A 32 3.86 14.38 18.02
N ASN A 33 3.08 14.93 17.08
CA ASN A 33 3.56 15.70 15.94
C ASN A 33 3.62 17.22 16.19
N MET A 34 3.31 17.68 17.42
CA MET A 34 3.31 19.09 17.78
C MET A 34 4.20 19.34 19.01
N GLU A 35 5.18 20.24 18.88
CA GLU A 35 6.03 20.66 20.00
C GLU A 35 5.30 21.71 20.85
N PHE A 36 4.71 21.28 21.97
CA PHE A 36 4.09 22.19 22.92
C PHE A 36 5.11 22.74 23.93
N THR A 37 5.08 24.06 24.14
CA THR A 37 5.75 24.75 25.24
C THR A 37 4.72 25.24 26.25
N LEU A 38 5.12 25.60 27.48
CA LEU A 38 4.19 26.06 28.53
C LEU A 38 3.37 27.30 28.16
N ASP A 39 3.81 28.04 27.14
CA ASP A 39 3.19 29.27 26.65
C ASP A 39 2.57 29.08 25.25
N SER A 40 2.54 27.85 24.74
CA SER A 40 1.87 27.49 23.49
C SER A 40 0.35 27.52 23.64
N ASP A 41 -0.32 27.89 22.56
CA ASP A 41 -1.79 27.81 22.48
C ASP A 41 -2.23 26.36 22.50
N VAL A 42 -3.24 26.09 23.32
CA VAL A 42 -3.88 24.79 23.42
C VAL A 42 -4.66 24.52 22.12
N PRO A 43 -4.53 23.34 21.50
CA PRO A 43 -5.30 22.98 20.30
C PRO A 43 -6.80 23.16 20.51
N GLU A 44 -7.50 23.66 19.48
CA GLU A 44 -8.93 24.01 19.56
C GLU A 44 -9.80 22.86 20.09
N GLU A 45 -9.49 21.60 19.73
CA GLU A 45 -10.19 20.41 20.21
C GLU A 45 -10.15 20.23 21.75
N PHE A 46 -9.09 20.72 22.40
CA PHE A 46 -8.95 20.65 23.85
C PHE A 46 -9.57 21.87 24.53
N VAL A 47 -9.57 23.04 23.88
CA VAL A 47 -10.32 24.22 24.33
C VAL A 47 -11.81 23.93 24.33
N GLU A 48 -12.35 23.33 23.27
CA GLU A 48 -13.78 22.96 23.21
C GLU A 48 -14.17 21.97 24.31
N ARG A 49 -13.31 20.98 24.61
CA ARG A 49 -13.58 20.01 25.69
C ARG A 49 -13.49 20.63 27.07
N THR A 50 -12.54 21.53 27.31
CA THR A 50 -12.37 22.21 28.60
C THR A 50 -13.44 23.28 28.83
N GLU A 51 -13.85 24.00 27.79
CA GLU A 51 -14.98 24.93 27.84
C GLU A 51 -16.31 24.20 27.99
N ALA A 52 -16.50 23.05 27.33
CA ALA A 52 -17.68 22.21 27.56
C ALA A 52 -17.75 21.66 28.99
N LEU A 53 -16.61 21.31 29.60
CA LEU A 53 -16.51 20.95 31.01
C LEU A 53 -16.79 22.14 31.94
N ALA A 54 -16.22 23.31 31.65
CA ALA A 54 -16.43 24.52 32.43
C ALA A 54 -17.89 25.02 32.36
N ASN A 55 -18.54 24.92 31.19
CA ASN A 55 -19.94 25.28 31.00
C ASN A 55 -20.87 24.29 31.71
N LYS A 56 -20.59 22.98 31.66
CA LYS A 56 -21.33 21.98 32.47
C LYS A 56 -21.21 22.25 33.97
N VAL A 57 -20.06 22.71 34.45
CA VAL A 57 -19.84 23.07 35.87
C VAL A 57 -20.49 24.41 36.23
N LYS A 58 -20.53 25.39 35.31
CA LYS A 58 -21.28 26.66 35.52
C LYS A 58 -22.79 26.44 35.55
N ASP A 59 -23.32 25.59 34.69
CA ASP A 59 -24.75 25.21 34.71
C ASP A 59 -25.12 24.38 35.95
N SER A 60 -24.12 23.78 36.60
CA SER A 60 -24.27 23.07 37.88
C SER A 60 -24.08 23.96 39.11
N LYS A 61 -23.75 25.26 38.95
CA LYS A 61 -23.72 26.22 40.07
C LYS A 61 -25.09 26.92 40.18
N PRO A 62 -25.83 26.77 41.30
CA PRO A 62 -27.01 27.56 41.53
C PRO A 62 -26.60 29.02 41.71
N ASN A 63 -27.14 29.88 40.84
CA ASN A 63 -26.98 31.32 40.90
C ASN A 63 -27.91 31.91 41.99
N ASP A 64 -27.35 32.84 42.77
CA ASP A 64 -27.97 33.76 43.73
C ASP A 64 -28.65 33.25 45.03
N GLN A 65 -28.18 33.86 46.13
CA GLN A 65 -28.53 33.68 47.55
C GLN A 65 -29.98 34.12 47.89
N PRO A 66 -30.48 33.72 49.08
CA PRO A 66 -30.44 34.69 50.19
C PRO A 66 -29.98 34.09 51.52
N LYS A 67 -29.17 34.84 52.28
CA LYS A 67 -29.02 34.59 53.72
C LYS A 67 -30.40 34.71 54.39
N PRO A 68 -30.76 33.78 55.28
CA PRO A 68 -31.05 34.25 56.63
C PRO A 68 -30.56 33.30 57.74
N SER A 69 -30.16 33.98 58.82
CA SER A 69 -30.45 33.70 60.22
C SER A 69 -30.08 32.35 60.84
N ALA A 70 -29.40 32.47 61.97
CA ALA A 70 -29.15 31.43 62.96
C ALA A 70 -30.42 30.65 63.37
N GLY A 71 -30.21 29.36 63.64
CA GLY A 71 -31.11 28.51 64.43
C GLY A 71 -31.86 27.44 63.63
N GLY A 72 -31.49 26.17 63.79
CA GLY A 72 -32.28 25.04 63.30
C GLY A 72 -31.45 23.76 63.12
N MET A 73 -31.37 22.95 64.17
CA MET A 73 -30.69 21.65 64.15
C MET A 73 -31.40 20.64 63.24
N GLY A 74 -30.62 19.93 62.43
CA GLY A 74 -30.74 18.48 62.22
C GLY A 74 -32.03 17.95 61.58
N MET A 75 -32.24 18.15 60.28
CA MET A 75 -33.02 17.22 59.44
C MET A 75 -32.80 17.38 57.92
N GLY A 76 -32.24 18.50 57.44
CA GLY A 76 -32.02 18.75 56.00
C GLY A 76 -30.76 18.13 55.38
N LEU A 77 -29.76 17.76 56.19
CA LEU A 77 -28.46 17.28 55.70
C LEU A 77 -28.47 15.82 55.23
N ALA A 78 -29.39 14.98 55.74
CA ALA A 78 -29.46 13.56 55.39
C ALA A 78 -30.14 13.30 54.01
N LYS A 79 -31.12 14.14 53.62
CA LYS A 79 -31.78 14.05 52.30
C LYS A 79 -30.88 14.50 51.17
N THR A 80 -30.16 15.61 51.36
CA THR A 80 -29.21 16.16 50.38
C THR A 80 -27.96 15.30 50.23
N SER A 81 -27.48 14.65 51.28
CA SER A 81 -26.35 13.72 51.19
C SER A 81 -26.72 12.38 50.54
N ALA A 82 -27.91 11.83 50.79
CA ALA A 82 -28.39 10.64 50.09
C ALA A 82 -28.59 10.89 48.59
N GLU A 83 -29.18 12.04 48.22
CA GLU A 83 -29.32 12.46 46.82
C GLU A 83 -27.96 12.74 46.15
N ALA A 84 -27.01 13.34 46.88
CA ALA A 84 -25.64 13.54 46.40
C ALA A 84 -24.88 12.22 46.19
N ILE A 85 -25.09 11.23 47.07
CA ILE A 85 -24.51 9.88 46.95
C ILE A 85 -25.12 9.12 45.77
N THR A 86 -26.44 9.23 45.55
CA THR A 86 -27.07 8.61 44.37
C THR A 86 -26.65 9.29 43.07
N ASN A 87 -26.48 10.62 43.07
CA ASN A 87 -26.00 11.36 41.90
C ASN A 87 -24.56 11.00 41.56
N THR A 88 -23.66 10.96 42.54
CA THR A 88 -22.26 10.55 42.33
C THR A 88 -22.14 9.11 41.86
N LYS A 89 -22.98 8.20 42.37
CA LYS A 89 -23.04 6.81 41.88
C LYS A 89 -23.54 6.72 40.43
N ALA A 90 -24.53 7.53 40.06
CA ALA A 90 -25.02 7.63 38.68
C ALA A 90 -23.98 8.24 37.73
N THR A 91 -23.23 9.26 38.18
CA THR A 91 -22.15 9.85 37.38
C THR A 91 -20.99 8.88 37.19
N ALA A 92 -20.63 8.14 38.23
CA ALA A 92 -19.60 7.11 38.15
C ALA A 92 -19.99 6.00 37.16
N LEU A 93 -21.24 5.52 37.20
CA LEU A 93 -21.76 4.53 36.24
C LEU A 93 -21.71 5.05 34.80
N SER A 94 -22.18 6.28 34.56
CA SER A 94 -22.13 6.92 33.23
C SER A 94 -20.70 7.09 32.71
N ILE A 95 -19.75 7.47 33.56
CA ILE A 95 -18.33 7.56 33.17
C ILE A 95 -17.79 6.17 32.83
N THR A 96 -18.18 5.14 33.58
CA THR A 96 -17.73 3.77 33.33
C THR A 96 -18.28 3.23 32.01
N GLU A 97 -19.54 3.55 31.67
CA GLU A 97 -20.14 3.23 30.38
C GLU A 97 -19.46 3.96 29.22
N CYS A 98 -19.19 5.26 29.33
CA CYS A 98 -18.46 6.01 28.31
C CYS A 98 -17.02 5.49 28.10
N ILE A 99 -16.33 5.09 29.16
CA ILE A 99 -14.99 4.49 29.06
C ILE A 99 -15.07 3.15 28.34
N ARG A 100 -16.09 2.34 28.63
CA ARG A 100 -16.30 1.05 27.98
C ARG A 100 -16.58 1.20 26.47
N GLU A 101 -17.45 2.13 26.10
CA GLU A 101 -17.75 2.45 24.70
C GLU A 101 -16.50 2.97 23.96
N ALA A 102 -15.73 3.88 24.59
CA ALA A 102 -14.50 4.39 24.00
C ALA A 102 -13.41 3.30 23.82
N LEU A 103 -13.39 2.28 24.69
CA LEU A 103 -12.51 1.12 24.55
C LEU A 103 -12.97 0.18 23.43
N GLU A 104 -14.28 -0.10 23.33
CA GLU A 104 -14.86 -0.89 22.23
C GLU A 104 -14.58 -0.24 20.86
N ASP A 105 -14.70 1.08 20.74
CA ASP A 105 -14.37 1.81 19.51
C ASP A 105 -12.87 1.74 19.17
N ALA A 106 -11.99 1.79 20.17
CA ALA A 106 -10.55 1.66 19.95
C ALA A 106 -10.17 0.25 19.48
N GLU A 107 -10.80 -0.79 20.04
CA GLU A 107 -10.62 -2.17 19.59
C GLU A 107 -11.11 -2.37 18.15
N LEU A 108 -12.23 -1.75 17.77
CA LEU A 108 -12.74 -1.76 16.40
C LEU A 108 -11.74 -1.12 15.42
N VAL A 109 -11.15 0.03 15.78
CA VAL A 109 -10.16 0.72 14.94
C VAL A 109 -8.90 -0.13 14.76
N LEU A 110 -8.42 -0.80 15.82
CA LEU A 110 -7.29 -1.71 15.74
C LEU A 110 -7.59 -2.92 14.83
N ALA A 111 -8.78 -3.51 14.95
CA ALA A 111 -9.20 -4.62 14.10
C ALA A 111 -9.26 -4.22 12.62
N ILE A 112 -9.75 -3.01 12.32
CA ILE A 112 -9.78 -2.46 10.95
C ILE A 112 -8.35 -2.25 10.42
N GLN A 113 -7.46 -1.64 11.21
CA GLN A 113 -6.06 -1.44 10.81
C GLN A 113 -5.35 -2.77 10.54
N GLN A 114 -5.60 -3.78 11.38
CA GLN A 114 -5.04 -5.11 11.20
C GLN A 114 -5.60 -5.78 9.94
N GLY A 115 -6.90 -5.66 9.68
CA GLY A 115 -7.52 -6.13 8.44
C GLY A 115 -6.95 -5.48 7.17
N PHE A 116 -6.70 -4.17 7.19
CA PHE A 116 -6.03 -3.49 6.08
C PHE A 116 -4.59 -3.96 5.88
N ARG A 117 -3.84 -4.15 6.97
CA ARG A 117 -2.48 -4.66 6.90
C ARG A 117 -2.44 -6.07 6.30
N ASP A 118 -3.35 -6.94 6.73
CA ASP A 118 -3.45 -8.31 6.21
C ASP A 118 -3.85 -8.31 4.73
N ALA A 119 -4.78 -7.43 4.31
CA ALA A 119 -5.15 -7.26 2.92
C ALA A 119 -3.96 -6.82 2.04
N LEU A 120 -3.15 -5.87 2.52
CA LEU A 120 -1.94 -5.43 1.81
C LEU A 120 -0.91 -6.54 1.66
N VAL A 121 -0.72 -7.38 2.69
CA VAL A 121 0.18 -8.54 2.62
C VAL A 121 -0.31 -9.56 1.58
N ILE A 122 -1.62 -9.82 1.53
CA ILE A 122 -2.21 -10.73 0.55
C ILE A 122 -2.08 -10.16 -0.86
N GLU A 123 -2.28 -8.86 -1.05
CA GLU A 123 -2.11 -8.20 -2.35
C GLU A 123 -0.66 -8.31 -2.84
N ASP A 124 0.32 -8.04 -1.98
CA ASP A 124 1.74 -8.15 -2.34
C ASP A 124 2.15 -9.59 -2.68
N ALA A 125 1.67 -10.56 -1.91
CA ALA A 125 1.87 -11.98 -2.19
C ALA A 125 1.24 -12.39 -3.53
N TYR A 126 0.03 -11.89 -3.84
CA TYR A 126 -0.64 -12.14 -5.10
C TYR A 126 0.13 -11.53 -6.28
N GLN A 127 0.60 -10.29 -6.18
CA GLN A 127 1.39 -9.65 -7.24
C GLN A 127 2.71 -10.38 -7.48
N THR A 128 3.37 -10.82 -6.41
CA THR A 128 4.61 -11.61 -6.50
C THR A 128 4.36 -12.94 -7.20
N ALA A 129 3.33 -13.69 -6.79
CA ALA A 129 2.96 -14.97 -7.41
C ALA A 129 2.57 -14.81 -8.88
N LYS A 130 1.80 -13.76 -9.21
CA LYS A 130 1.42 -13.42 -10.59
C LYS A 130 2.66 -13.15 -11.44
N ASN A 131 3.60 -12.35 -10.95
CA ASN A 131 4.82 -12.02 -11.69
C ASN A 131 5.71 -13.26 -11.90
N GLN A 132 5.81 -14.15 -10.92
CA GLN A 132 6.53 -15.41 -11.06
C GLN A 132 5.87 -16.32 -12.11
N ALA A 133 4.54 -16.45 -12.07
CA ALA A 133 3.81 -17.25 -13.04
C ALA A 133 3.92 -16.70 -14.47
N LEU A 134 3.81 -15.38 -14.63
CA LEU A 134 4.00 -14.72 -15.92
C LEU A 134 5.44 -14.86 -16.42
N GLY A 135 6.44 -14.70 -15.53
CA GLY A 135 7.85 -14.93 -15.85
C GLY A 135 8.09 -16.35 -16.37
N ALA A 136 7.64 -17.37 -15.63
CA ALA A 136 7.77 -18.77 -16.06
C ALA A 136 7.05 -19.06 -17.39
N MET A 137 5.89 -18.44 -17.63
CA MET A 137 5.16 -18.59 -18.89
C MET A 137 5.91 -17.91 -20.06
N VAL A 138 6.52 -16.76 -19.83
CA VAL A 138 7.34 -16.07 -20.83
C VAL A 138 8.59 -16.89 -21.14
N ASP A 139 9.31 -17.38 -20.13
CA ASP A 139 10.54 -18.17 -20.31
C ASP A 139 10.27 -19.49 -21.04
N SER A 140 9.18 -20.19 -20.71
CA SER A 140 8.80 -21.42 -21.40
C SER A 140 8.43 -21.16 -22.86
N ARG A 141 7.75 -20.05 -23.14
CA ARG A 141 7.36 -19.69 -24.50
C ARG A 141 8.54 -19.18 -25.32
N SER A 142 9.47 -18.42 -24.73
CA SER A 142 10.68 -17.98 -25.41
C SER A 142 11.56 -19.17 -25.76
N ALA A 143 11.77 -20.11 -24.83
CA ALA A 143 12.54 -21.32 -25.08
C ALA A 143 11.92 -22.19 -26.20
N ALA A 144 10.59 -22.31 -26.22
CA ALA A 144 9.90 -23.03 -27.30
C ALA A 144 10.07 -22.34 -28.67
N VAL A 145 10.00 -21.01 -28.71
CA VAL A 145 10.22 -20.25 -29.95
C VAL A 145 11.67 -20.36 -30.41
N GLU A 146 12.65 -20.28 -29.51
CA GLU A 146 14.07 -20.45 -29.83
C GLU A 146 14.35 -21.83 -30.43
N GLN A 147 13.79 -22.89 -29.83
CA GLN A 147 13.91 -24.24 -30.38
C GLN A 147 13.31 -24.37 -31.79
N GLU A 148 12.15 -23.76 -32.01
CA GLU A 148 11.49 -23.81 -33.32
C GLU A 148 12.26 -23.00 -34.37
N VAL A 149 12.83 -21.85 -34.00
CA VAL A 149 13.69 -21.05 -34.88
C VAL A 149 14.91 -21.85 -35.29
N GLU A 150 15.60 -22.53 -34.36
CA GLU A 150 16.77 -23.32 -34.73
C GLU A 150 16.44 -24.59 -35.50
N ARG A 151 15.26 -25.19 -35.27
CA ARG A 151 14.75 -26.27 -36.13
C ARG A 151 14.55 -25.77 -37.56
N LEU A 152 13.85 -24.66 -37.75
CA LEU A 152 13.59 -24.08 -39.08
C LEU A 152 14.87 -23.60 -39.76
N ARG A 153 15.84 -23.10 -38.99
CA ARG A 153 17.15 -22.72 -39.49
C ARG A 153 17.90 -23.94 -40.03
N ALA A 154 17.97 -25.02 -39.25
CA ALA A 154 18.60 -26.27 -39.67
C ALA A 154 17.92 -26.86 -40.92
N GLU A 155 16.59 -26.81 -40.99
CA GLU A 155 15.83 -27.26 -42.17
C GLU A 155 16.13 -26.41 -43.41
N ASN A 156 16.22 -25.09 -43.26
CA ASN A 156 16.60 -24.20 -44.36
C ASN A 156 18.04 -24.41 -44.81
N GLU A 157 18.98 -24.58 -43.88
CA GLU A 157 20.39 -24.87 -44.20
C GLU A 157 20.49 -26.19 -44.97
N ALA A 158 19.80 -27.25 -44.51
CA ALA A 158 19.75 -28.53 -45.21
C ALA A 158 19.13 -28.41 -46.62
N PHE A 159 18.04 -27.66 -46.76
CA PHE A 159 17.40 -27.40 -48.05
C PHE A 159 18.34 -26.65 -49.02
N LEU A 160 19.06 -25.65 -48.53
CA LEU A 160 20.02 -24.89 -49.35
C LEU A 160 21.19 -25.76 -49.80
N ILE A 161 21.69 -26.65 -48.93
CA ILE A 161 22.75 -27.61 -49.27
C ILE A 161 22.28 -28.59 -50.34
N ASP A 162 21.10 -29.19 -50.17
CA ASP A 162 20.52 -30.11 -51.17
C ASP A 162 20.30 -29.42 -52.52
N ARG A 163 19.78 -28.18 -52.49
CA ARG A 163 19.62 -27.38 -53.71
C ARG A 163 20.96 -27.09 -54.39
N ALA A 164 21.98 -26.68 -53.62
CA ALA A 164 23.30 -26.41 -54.16
C ALA A 164 23.93 -27.65 -54.79
N ALA A 165 23.78 -28.82 -54.15
CA ALA A 165 24.27 -30.09 -54.68
C ALA A 165 23.61 -30.44 -56.02
N ARG A 166 22.28 -30.29 -56.14
CA ARG A 166 21.55 -30.52 -57.40
C ARG A 166 21.93 -29.53 -58.49
N GLU A 167 22.11 -28.26 -58.15
CA GLU A 167 22.55 -27.25 -59.11
C GLU A 167 23.97 -27.54 -59.61
N GLN A 168 24.87 -27.97 -58.73
CA GLN A 168 26.23 -28.37 -59.08
C GLN A 168 26.25 -29.61 -59.99
N GLU A 169 25.43 -30.63 -59.70
CA GLU A 169 25.28 -31.80 -60.55
C GLU A 169 24.80 -31.41 -61.95
N ARG A 170 23.74 -30.57 -62.03
CA ARG A 170 23.19 -30.08 -63.30
C ARG A 170 24.21 -29.28 -64.10
N LEU A 171 25.02 -28.44 -63.45
CA LEU A 171 26.10 -27.72 -64.10
C LEU A 171 27.18 -28.67 -64.61
N GLY A 172 27.54 -29.70 -63.83
CA GLY A 172 28.47 -30.75 -64.23
C GLY A 172 28.01 -31.49 -65.49
N GLU A 173 26.73 -31.87 -65.56
CA GLU A 173 26.16 -32.47 -66.77
C GLU A 173 26.21 -31.55 -67.98
N TRP A 174 25.87 -30.26 -67.78
CA TRP A 174 25.90 -29.28 -68.86
C TRP A 174 27.31 -29.07 -69.42
N VAL A 175 28.33 -29.02 -68.55
CA VAL A 175 29.74 -28.94 -68.95
C VAL A 175 30.15 -30.16 -69.78
N ARG A 176 29.84 -31.39 -69.31
CA ARG A 176 30.14 -32.61 -70.07
C ARG A 176 29.47 -32.63 -71.45
N ARG A 177 28.19 -32.23 -71.53
CA ARG A 177 27.47 -32.13 -72.82
C ARG A 177 28.13 -31.11 -73.74
N ARG A 178 28.52 -29.95 -73.23
CA ARG A 178 29.21 -28.91 -74.00
C ARG A 178 30.55 -29.40 -74.53
N GLU A 179 31.32 -30.12 -73.73
CA GLU A 179 32.60 -30.71 -74.14
C GLU A 179 32.40 -31.77 -75.23
N ALA A 180 31.44 -32.68 -75.06
CA ALA A 180 31.09 -33.66 -76.08
C ALA A 180 30.69 -33.00 -77.41
N SER A 181 29.85 -31.96 -77.37
CA SER A 181 29.48 -31.20 -78.57
C SER A 181 30.69 -30.50 -79.22
N ARG A 182 31.63 -29.97 -78.42
CA ARG A 182 32.87 -29.38 -78.96
C ARG A 182 33.76 -30.42 -79.63
N GLN A 183 33.90 -31.61 -79.05
CA GLN A 183 34.68 -32.70 -79.63
C GLN A 183 34.07 -33.16 -80.96
N LEU A 184 32.74 -33.33 -81.01
CA LEU A 184 32.04 -33.67 -82.26
C LEU A 184 32.23 -32.59 -83.33
N LEU A 185 32.11 -31.31 -82.97
CA LEU A 185 32.36 -30.21 -83.91
C LEU A 185 33.79 -30.20 -84.44
N GLN A 186 34.76 -30.54 -83.59
CA GLN A 186 36.16 -30.63 -84.02
C GLN A 186 36.37 -31.80 -84.98
N GLN A 187 35.84 -32.99 -84.66
CA GLN A 187 35.89 -34.16 -85.55
C GLN A 187 35.29 -33.85 -86.91
N VAL A 188 34.10 -33.24 -86.96
CA VAL A 188 33.45 -32.87 -88.22
C VAL A 188 34.29 -31.86 -89.02
N LYS A 189 34.95 -30.90 -88.35
CA LYS A 189 35.86 -29.96 -89.01
C LYS A 189 37.09 -30.67 -89.59
N ASP A 190 37.67 -31.59 -88.85
CA ASP A 190 38.84 -32.34 -89.27
C ASP A 190 38.48 -33.25 -90.48
N ASP A 191 37.33 -33.93 -90.42
CA ASP A 191 36.80 -34.75 -91.52
C ASP A 191 36.56 -33.92 -92.79
N LEU A 192 35.94 -32.74 -92.67
CA LEU A 192 35.73 -31.82 -93.79
C LEU A 192 37.06 -31.32 -94.37
N SER A 193 38.03 -30.98 -93.51
CA SER A 193 39.36 -30.56 -93.94
C SER A 193 40.08 -31.67 -94.73
N ASN A 194 39.98 -32.91 -94.24
CA ASN A 194 40.55 -34.07 -94.93
C ASN A 194 39.91 -34.30 -96.29
N LEU A 195 38.57 -34.21 -96.39
CA LEU A 195 37.86 -34.33 -97.67
C LEU A 195 38.26 -33.24 -98.66
N ILE A 196 38.40 -31.99 -98.22
CA ILE A 196 38.86 -30.88 -99.07
C ILE A 196 40.29 -31.14 -99.56
N SER A 197 41.17 -31.69 -98.72
CA SER A 197 42.56 -31.98 -99.13
C SER A 197 42.70 -33.14 -100.13
N LEU A 198 41.66 -33.96 -100.29
CA LEU A 198 41.61 -35.09 -101.23
C LEU A 198 40.99 -34.71 -102.59
N LEU A 199 40.41 -33.52 -102.71
CA LEU A 199 39.87 -32.92 -103.95
C LEU A 199 40.93 -32.05 -104.63
#